data_AF-A0A4Q1T1H3-F1
#
_entry.id   AF-A0A4Q1T1H3-F1
#
_cell.length_a   1.000
_cell.length_b   1.000
_cell.length_c   1.000
_cell.angle_alpha   90.00
_cell.angle_beta   90.00
_cell.angle_gamma   90.00
#
_symmetry.space_group_name_H-M   'P 1'
#
loop_
_entity.id
_entity.type
_entity.pdbx_description
1 polymer ?
#
loop_
_entity_poly.entity_id
_entity_poly.type
_entity_poly.pdbx_seq_one_letter_code
_entity_poly.pdbx_strand_id
1 'polypeptide(L)' 'MRASQDFIKQLELLYEQYEKEVLDKQHDGILEEKTVKTYLLHSNNFVRWCRNDFVPGVKKTGRR' A
#
# COMPACT_ATOMS: atom_id res chain seq x y z
N MET A 1 -8.13 -5.73 -9.28
CA MET A 1 -7.53 -6.90 -9.97
C MET A 1 -7.68 -8.04 -8.99
N ARG A 2 -8.25 -9.19 -9.36
CA ARG A 2 -8.37 -10.30 -8.40
C ARG A 2 -7.17 -11.23 -8.56
N ALA A 3 -6.29 -11.27 -7.57
CA ALA A 3 -5.20 -12.24 -7.51
C ALA A 3 -5.62 -13.52 -6.75
N SER A 4 -4.79 -14.56 -6.84
CA SER A 4 -5.00 -15.78 -6.04
C SER A 4 -4.74 -15.49 -4.56
N GLN A 5 -5.35 -16.30 -3.67
CA GLN A 5 -5.18 -16.13 -2.23
C GLN A 5 -3.73 -16.34 -1.78
N ASP A 6 -3.03 -17.30 -2.40
CA ASP A 6 -1.62 -17.54 -2.07
C ASP A 6 -0.72 -16.38 -2.48
N PHE A 7 -1.00 -15.77 -3.64
CA PHE A 7 -0.31 -14.55 -4.07
C PHE A 7 -0.58 -13.38 -3.12
N ILE A 8 -1.83 -13.21 -2.67
CA ILE A 8 -2.20 -12.14 -1.72
C ILE A 8 -1.42 -12.30 -0.40
N LYS A 9 -1.33 -13.52 0.14
CA LYS A 9 -0.55 -13.77 1.36
C LYS A 9 0.93 -13.43 1.18
N GLN A 10 1.53 -13.83 0.07
CA GLN A 10 2.92 -13.49 -0.24
C GLN A 10 3.11 -11.97 -0.38
N LEU A 11 2.17 -11.30 -1.04
CA LEU A 11 2.19 -9.86 -1.22
C LEU A 11 2.06 -9.11 0.11
N GLU A 12 1.24 -9.60 1.05
CA GLU A 12 1.09 -9.03 2.39
C GLU A 12 2.39 -9.15 3.20
N LEU A 13 3.04 -10.31 3.18
CA LEU A 13 4.34 -10.51 3.83
C LEU A 13 5.42 -9.57 3.24
N LEU A 14 5.43 -9.40 1.91
CA LEU A 14 6.33 -8.45 1.25
C LEU A 14 6.00 -6.99 1.61
N TYR A 15 4.71 -6.67 1.74
CA TYR A 15 4.27 -5.33 2.12
C TYR A 15 4.65 -4.99 3.56
N GLU A 16 4.54 -5.93 4.51
CA GLU A 16 5.00 -5.76 5.89
C GLU A 16 6.52 -5.50 5.96
N GLN A 17 7.30 -6.24 5.17
CA GLN A 17 8.75 -6.02 5.06
C GLN A 17 9.07 -4.64 4.48
N TYR A 18 8.35 -4.24 3.44
CA TYR A 18 8.49 -2.92 2.81
C TYR A 18 8.10 -1.79 3.77
N GLU A 19 7.00 -1.93 4.51
CA GLU A 19 6.55 -0.95 5.49
C GLU A 19 7.63 -0.72 6.55
N LYS A 20 8.19 -1.81 7.08
CA LYS A 20 9.31 -1.74 8.02
C LYS A 20 10.51 -1.00 7.43
N GLU A 21 10.93 -1.35 6.21
CA GLU A 21 12.07 -0.70 5.55
C GLU A 21 11.83 0.81 5.38
N VAL A 22 10.64 1.22 4.93
CA VAL A 22 10.30 2.63 4.76
C VAL A 22 10.35 3.39 6.08
N LEU A 23 9.86 2.80 7.17
CA LEU A 23 9.89 3.39 8.51
C LEU A 23 11.31 3.46 9.08
N ASP A 24 12.12 2.42 8.89
CA ASP A 24 13.52 2.42 9.30
C ASP A 24 14.29 3.54 8.56
N LYS A 25 14.07 3.71 7.26
CA LYS A 25 14.66 4.80 6.47
C LYS A 25 14.15 6.19 6.87
N GLN A 26 12.92 6.29 7.38
CA GLN A 26 12.43 7.53 7.98
C GLN A 26 13.18 7.85 9.27
N HIS A 27 13.32 6.86 10.14
CA HIS A 27 14.03 6.99 11.41
C HIS A 27 15.50 7.38 11.20
N ASP A 28 16.16 6.82 10.18
CA ASP A 28 17.52 7.16 9.78
C ASP A 28 17.66 8.56 9.16
N GLY A 29 16.55 9.30 9.01
CA GLY A 29 16.54 10.64 8.40
C GLY A 29 16.74 10.64 6.89
N ILE A 30 16.68 9.48 6.23
CA ILE A 30 16.87 9.33 4.78
C ILE A 30 15.59 9.73 4.05
N LEU A 31 14.42 9.36 4.59
CA LEU A 31 13.11 9.67 4.01
C LEU A 31 12.38 10.75 4.81
N GLU A 32 11.92 11.77 4.10
CA GLU A 32 10.99 12.75 4.67
C GLU A 32 9.61 12.13 4.95
N GLU A 33 8.90 12.65 5.95
CA GLU A 33 7.55 12.20 6.33
C GLU A 33 6.56 12.20 5.14
N LYS A 34 6.64 13.20 4.26
CA LYS A 34 5.80 13.27 3.05
C LYS A 34 6.04 12.11 2.10
N THR A 35 7.30 11.67 1.99
CA THR A 35 7.73 10.58 1.11
C THR A 35 7.25 9.25 1.67
N VAL A 36 7.43 9.03 2.98
CA VAL A 36 6.92 7.86 3.70
C VAL A 36 5.41 7.71 3.52
N LYS A 37 4.65 8.78 3.78
CA LYS A 37 3.19 8.79 3.59
C LYS A 37 2.80 8.40 2.18
N THR A 38 3.49 8.94 1.17
CA THR A 38 3.23 8.66 -0.25
C THR A 38 3.51 7.20 -0.59
N TYR A 39 4.65 6.67 -0.15
CA TYR A 39 5.07 5.29 -0.40
C TYR A 39 4.11 4.29 0.24
N LEU A 40 3.82 4.44 1.53
CA LEU A 40 2.91 3.55 2.23
C LEU A 40 1.48 3.63 1.68
N LEU A 41 1.00 4.84 1.33
CA LEU A 41 -0.32 5.01 0.71
C LEU A 41 -0.44 4.26 -0.61
N HIS A 42 0.53 4.41 -1.51
CA HIS A 42 0.47 3.79 -2.84
C HIS A 42 0.61 2.27 -2.75
N SER A 43 1.54 1.78 -1.94
CA SER A 43 1.72 0.34 -1.74
C SER A 43 0.49 -0.29 -1.09
N ASN A 44 -0.11 0.34 -0.07
CA ASN A 44 -1.36 -0.15 0.54
C ASN A 44 -2.50 -0.20 -0.49
N ASN A 45 -2.67 0.86 -1.28
CA ASN A 45 -3.71 0.88 -2.33
C ASN A 45 -3.51 -0.22 -3.37
N PHE A 46 -2.25 -0.57 -3.69
CA PHE A 46 -1.94 -1.69 -4.56
C PHE A 46 -2.36 -3.04 -3.94
N VAL A 47 -2.00 -3.31 -2.67
CA VAL A 47 -2.42 -4.53 -1.97
C VAL A 47 -3.95 -4.64 -1.92
N ARG A 48 -4.64 -3.54 -1.58
CA ARG A 48 -6.11 -3.48 -1.58
C ARG A 48 -6.72 -3.71 -2.97
N TRP A 49 -6.06 -3.23 -4.02
CA TRP A 49 -6.51 -3.49 -5.39
C TRP A 49 -6.40 -4.96 -5.77
N CYS A 50 -5.34 -5.65 -5.33
CA CYS A 50 -5.14 -7.10 -5.50
C CYS A 50 -6.17 -7.94 -4.72
N ARG A 51 -6.64 -7.44 -3.58
CA ARG A 51 -7.72 -8.02 -2.77
C ARG A 51 -9.12 -7.76 -3.32
N ASN A 52 -9.26 -6.91 -4.34
CA ASN A 52 -10.53 -6.41 -4.85
C ASN A 52 -11.32 -5.54 -3.84
N ASP A 53 -10.64 -5.02 -2.81
CA ASP A 53 -11.18 -4.12 -1.78
C ASP A 53 -11.04 -2.63 -2.16
N PHE A 54 -10.47 -2.37 -3.33
CA PHE A 54 -10.23 -1.04 -3.88
C PHE A 54 -10.22 -1.10 -5.42
N VAL A 55 -10.81 -0.10 -6.08
CA VAL A 55 -10.74 0.06 -7.53
C VAL A 55 -10.09 1.42 -7.85
N PRO A 56 -8.89 1.44 -8.45
CA PRO A 56 -8.23 2.66 -8.87
C PRO A 56 -9.11 3.47 -9.83
N GLY A 57 -9.11 4.79 -9.71
CA GLY A 57 -9.84 5.69 -10.61
C GLY A 57 -11.33 5.85 -10.31
N VAL A 58 -11.92 5.05 -9.43
CA VAL A 58 -13.29 5.29 -8.96
C VAL A 58 -13.27 6.44 -7.95
N LYS A 59 -13.64 7.64 -8.39
CA LYS A 59 -13.99 8.73 -7.46
C LYS A 59 -15.16 8.24 -6.62
N LYS A 60 -15.09 8.34 -5.29
CA LYS A 60 -16.29 8.27 -4.44
C LYS A 60 -17.25 9.33 -4.96
N THR A 61 -18.24 8.92 -5.74
CA THR A 61 -19.41 9.74 -6.02
C THR A 61 -20.09 9.89 -4.67
N GLY A 62 -19.82 11.02 -4.01
CA GLY A 62 -20.55 11.40 -2.81
C GLY A 62 -22.04 11.37 -3.14
N ARG A 63 -22.80 10.60 -2.34
CA ARG A 63 -24.25 10.75 -2.25
C ARG A 63 -24.55 12.24 -2.09
N ARG A 64 -25.27 12.80 -3.06
CA ARG A 64 -26.04 14.03 -2.86
C ARG A 64 -27.22 13.72 -1.95
#